data_AF-A0A944VHN4-F1
#
_entry.id   AF-A0A944VHN4-F1
#
_cell.length_a   1.000
_cell.length_b   1.000
_cell.length_c   1.000
_cell.angle_alpha   90.00
_cell.angle_beta   90.00
_cell.angle_gamma   90.00
#
_symmetry.space_group_name_H-M   'P 1'
#
loop_
_entity.id
_entity.type
_entity.pdbx_description
1 polymer ?
#
loop_
_entity_poly.entity_id
_entity_poly.type
_entity_poly.pdbx_seq_one_letter_code
_entity_poly.pdbx_strand_id
1 'polypeptide(L)'
;MGSRLLRLIALIGCIASINAFDSPHFYLAPAMPDEPRFERKLLTSIDVDYSFGITKHSSDGNGTQQELFDLYGPQNIKMLAQGLDTNQDTSLLTPLLAYSDAERFGQISLTSRTKVHRTRLKFTKNLTHGFFVQTALPITAVSTQELSVVDVSANSPTSGAQVEWDALLDQLDTQLANFNLTRAATSTIGLGDLMLLAGWTTNYEETCRLDFIDLSLSAGLLIPTAPQKDIDKLGSFDLGYGGHFGLPLTLEASIGHFDWVTVGMQASLIKLLKSKQNRHVKTDKDQTGVIQLTKAWTHKQPGLVYQIAPYFRADHIIFGFSTKIGYSFTGQRTSKLSGCAQNIDSTILQSDENLKPWSRHTLHLTCEYDFATIKHSSRPRLSLSMATQLAGKRIFKSNMYGFGIGCEIAGDW
;
A
#
# COMPACT_ATOMS: atom_id res chain seq x y z
N MET A 1 42.54 -2.54 8.10
CA MET A 1 41.15 -2.92 8.47
C MET A 1 40.29 -3.44 7.32
N GLY A 2 40.44 -2.99 6.07
CA GLY A 2 39.48 -3.22 4.96
C GLY A 2 38.92 -4.63 4.76
N SER A 3 39.69 -5.71 4.98
CA SER A 3 39.19 -7.09 4.83
C SER A 3 38.13 -7.51 5.86
N ARG A 4 38.02 -6.83 7.01
CA ARG A 4 36.90 -7.02 7.95
C ARG A 4 35.66 -6.21 7.53
N LEU A 5 35.86 -4.99 7.01
CA LEU A 5 34.75 -4.16 6.51
C LEU A 5 34.10 -4.78 5.26
N LEU A 6 34.88 -5.26 4.29
CA LEU A 6 34.33 -6.00 3.13
C LEU A 6 33.57 -7.26 3.57
N ARG A 7 34.04 -7.98 4.59
CA ARG A 7 33.32 -9.16 5.12
C ARG A 7 32.04 -8.77 5.85
N LEU A 8 32.00 -7.62 6.53
CA LEU A 8 30.78 -7.11 7.15
C LEU A 8 29.75 -6.68 6.09
N ILE A 9 30.17 -5.92 5.06
CA ILE A 9 29.33 -5.52 3.92
C ILE A 9 28.81 -6.75 3.18
N ALA A 10 29.66 -7.76 2.92
CA ALA A 10 29.23 -9.02 2.32
C ALA A 10 28.27 -9.81 3.21
N LEU A 11 28.47 -9.82 4.54
CA LEU A 11 27.56 -10.49 5.49
C LEU A 11 26.19 -9.80 5.53
N ILE A 12 26.16 -8.47 5.51
CA ILE A 12 24.92 -7.67 5.38
C ILE A 12 24.23 -7.99 4.04
N GLY A 13 24.99 -8.07 2.93
CA GLY A 13 24.49 -8.50 1.62
C GLY A 13 23.95 -9.95 1.60
N CYS A 14 24.47 -10.84 2.44
CA CYS A 14 23.95 -12.21 2.61
C CYS A 14 22.71 -12.30 3.51
N ILE A 15 22.46 -11.32 4.38
CA ILE A 15 21.25 -11.26 5.25
C ILE A 15 20.17 -10.43 4.54
N ALA A 16 19.77 -10.89 3.34
CA ALA A 16 18.82 -10.20 2.47
C ALA A 16 17.37 -10.23 3.02
N SER A 17 17.03 -9.29 3.91
CA SER A 17 15.71 -9.19 4.58
C SER A 17 14.91 -7.93 4.25
N ILE A 18 14.75 -7.63 2.96
CA ILE A 18 13.58 -7.02 2.26
C ILE A 18 12.49 -6.35 3.17
N ASN A 19 12.26 -5.01 3.26
CA ASN A 19 13.16 -3.95 2.78
C ASN A 19 12.64 -2.43 2.42
N ALA A 20 11.53 -1.72 2.79
CA ALA A 20 11.42 -0.17 2.84
C ALA A 20 10.19 0.49 3.61
N PHE A 21 10.29 1.80 3.99
CA PHE A 21 9.56 2.56 5.07
C PHE A 21 8.12 3.10 4.85
N ASP A 22 7.77 3.70 3.69
CA ASP A 22 6.48 4.41 3.55
C ASP A 22 5.30 3.43 3.43
N SER A 23 4.51 3.28 4.52
CA SER A 23 3.36 2.37 4.67
C SER A 23 2.64 2.07 3.35
N PRO A 24 3.00 0.98 2.64
CA PRO A 24 2.51 0.77 1.30
C PRO A 24 1.17 0.03 1.32
N HIS A 25 0.26 0.47 0.44
CA HIS A 25 -1.04 -0.15 0.21
C HIS A 25 -1.15 -0.59 -1.25
N PHE A 26 -1.94 -1.63 -1.53
CA PHE A 26 -2.15 -2.12 -2.90
C PHE A 26 -2.78 -1.06 -3.84
N TYR A 27 -3.53 -0.09 -3.29
CA TYR A 27 -4.21 0.96 -4.06
C TYR A 27 -3.34 2.21 -4.38
N LEU A 28 -2.17 2.35 -3.76
CA LEU A 28 -1.36 3.58 -3.75
C LEU A 28 0.13 3.26 -3.94
N ALA A 29 0.79 3.88 -4.92
CA ALA A 29 2.26 3.83 -5.00
C ALA A 29 2.87 4.55 -3.77
N PRO A 30 3.86 3.95 -3.09
CA PRO A 30 4.58 4.65 -2.02
C PRO A 30 5.36 5.83 -2.62
N ALA A 31 5.72 6.80 -1.78
CA ALA A 31 6.71 7.81 -2.16
C ALA A 31 8.10 7.19 -2.35
N MET A 32 9.00 7.95 -2.96
CA MET A 32 10.43 7.64 -2.90
C MET A 32 10.88 7.63 -1.43
N PRO A 33 11.51 6.56 -0.93
CA PRO A 33 11.98 6.55 0.44
C PRO A 33 13.14 7.56 0.67
N ASP A 34 13.38 7.87 1.95
CA ASP A 34 14.33 8.86 2.44
C ASP A 34 15.80 8.41 2.26
N GLU A 35 16.73 9.33 2.57
CA GLU A 35 18.15 8.99 2.80
C GLU A 35 18.40 8.67 4.28
N PRO A 36 19.49 7.94 4.61
CA PRO A 36 19.95 7.76 5.98
C PRO A 36 19.99 9.05 6.79
N ARG A 37 19.78 8.91 8.10
CA ARG A 37 19.77 10.07 8.98
C ARG A 37 21.18 10.57 9.26
N PHE A 38 21.50 11.80 8.82
CA PHE A 38 22.75 12.48 9.18
C PHE A 38 23.02 12.47 10.71
N GLU A 39 24.24 12.11 11.12
CA GLU A 39 24.63 11.99 12.53
C GLU A 39 24.96 13.36 13.21
N ARG A 40 24.06 14.34 13.11
CA ARG A 40 24.21 15.62 13.83
C ARG A 40 23.46 15.59 15.18
N LYS A 41 24.19 15.81 16.28
CA LYS A 41 23.65 15.94 17.65
C LYS A 41 22.48 16.93 17.69
N LEU A 42 21.39 16.56 18.36
CA LEU A 42 20.19 17.39 18.55
C LEU A 42 19.53 17.95 17.26
N LEU A 43 19.87 17.48 16.06
CA LEU A 43 19.23 17.91 14.82
C LEU A 43 17.76 17.48 14.76
N THR A 44 16.87 18.45 14.61
CA THR A 44 15.43 18.26 14.40
C THR A 44 15.14 18.41 12.91
N SER A 45 14.28 17.57 12.34
CA SER A 45 13.76 17.79 10.98
C SER A 45 12.26 17.62 10.95
N ILE A 46 11.60 18.50 10.19
CA ILE A 46 10.16 18.54 10.03
C ILE A 46 9.90 18.54 8.52
N ASP A 47 9.25 17.49 8.02
CA ASP A 47 8.95 17.33 6.60
C ASP A 47 7.43 17.20 6.41
N VAL A 48 6.90 17.95 5.44
CA VAL A 48 5.49 17.95 5.03
C VAL A 48 5.42 17.68 3.53
N ASP A 49 5.11 16.44 3.16
CA ASP A 49 4.84 16.05 1.77
C ASP A 49 3.34 16.16 1.49
N TYR A 50 2.96 16.62 0.31
CA TYR A 50 1.64 16.38 -0.27
C TYR A 50 1.79 15.62 -1.59
N SER A 51 0.91 14.66 -1.81
CA SER A 51 0.87 13.85 -3.03
C SER A 51 -0.57 13.61 -3.47
N PHE A 52 -0.77 13.50 -4.79
CA PHE A 52 -2.05 13.14 -5.39
C PHE A 52 -1.86 12.13 -6.54
N GLY A 53 -2.90 11.34 -6.78
CA GLY A 53 -2.94 10.37 -7.87
C GLY A 53 -4.36 10.00 -8.25
N ILE A 54 -4.53 9.49 -9.46
CA ILE A 54 -5.82 9.12 -10.04
C ILE A 54 -5.64 7.82 -10.82
N THR A 55 -6.58 6.89 -10.70
CA THR A 55 -6.57 5.64 -11.45
C THR A 55 -7.97 5.21 -11.91
N LYS A 56 -7.99 4.32 -12.90
CA LYS A 56 -9.14 3.57 -13.43
C LYS A 56 -8.85 2.07 -13.59
N HIS A 57 -7.60 1.63 -13.38
CA HIS A 57 -7.16 0.30 -13.79
C HIS A 57 -6.33 -0.37 -12.70
N SER A 58 -6.45 -1.70 -12.64
CA SER A 58 -5.69 -2.55 -11.74
C SER A 58 -4.61 -3.35 -12.49
N SER A 59 -3.91 -4.20 -11.77
CA SER A 59 -3.08 -5.28 -12.31
C SER A 59 -3.40 -6.55 -11.53
N ASP A 60 -3.79 -7.60 -12.23
CA ASP A 60 -4.35 -8.83 -11.65
C ASP A 60 -3.29 -9.74 -11.00
N GLY A 61 -3.64 -10.99 -10.71
CA GLY A 61 -2.70 -11.99 -10.17
C GLY A 61 -1.56 -12.40 -11.11
N ASN A 62 -1.70 -12.16 -12.41
CA ASN A 62 -0.68 -12.42 -13.44
C ASN A 62 0.17 -11.17 -13.69
N GLY A 63 -0.42 -9.99 -13.52
CA GLY A 63 0.16 -8.67 -13.81
C GLY A 63 -0.43 -8.03 -15.08
N THR A 64 -1.47 -8.62 -15.66
CA THR A 64 -2.22 -8.05 -16.79
C THR A 64 -3.04 -6.87 -16.28
N GLN A 65 -3.16 -5.81 -17.09
CA GLN A 65 -4.02 -4.68 -16.75
C GLN A 65 -5.49 -5.09 -16.87
N GLN A 66 -6.27 -4.78 -15.83
CA GLN A 66 -7.73 -4.97 -15.80
C GLN A 66 -8.41 -3.67 -15.38
N GLU A 67 -9.74 -3.67 -15.40
CA GLU A 67 -10.54 -2.62 -14.76
C GLU A 67 -10.31 -2.55 -13.24
N LEU A 68 -10.74 -1.45 -12.61
CA LEU A 68 -10.24 -1.08 -11.29
C LEU A 68 -10.54 -2.12 -10.20
N PHE A 69 -11.74 -2.70 -10.19
CA PHE A 69 -12.14 -3.71 -9.19
C PHE A 69 -11.98 -5.16 -9.66
N ASP A 70 -11.68 -5.38 -10.94
CA ASP A 70 -11.35 -6.68 -11.56
C ASP A 70 -9.92 -7.18 -11.22
N LEU A 71 -9.29 -6.49 -10.26
CA LEU A 71 -8.11 -6.84 -9.49
C LEU A 71 -8.01 -8.35 -9.12
N TYR A 72 -9.15 -9.00 -8.87
CA TYR A 72 -9.26 -10.41 -8.51
C TYR A 72 -10.00 -11.25 -9.57
N GLY A 73 -9.99 -10.78 -10.82
CA GLY A 73 -10.87 -11.24 -11.89
C GLY A 73 -12.28 -10.63 -11.79
N PRO A 74 -13.11 -10.82 -12.83
CA PRO A 74 -14.51 -10.42 -12.80
C PRO A 74 -15.29 -11.03 -11.63
N GLN A 75 -16.36 -10.37 -11.24
CA GLN A 75 -17.28 -10.83 -10.21
C GLN A 75 -18.18 -11.94 -10.75
N ASN A 76 -18.05 -13.15 -10.20
CA ASN A 76 -18.99 -14.24 -10.44
C ASN A 76 -20.23 -14.02 -9.58
N ILE A 77 -21.29 -13.47 -10.17
CA ILE A 77 -22.56 -13.15 -9.49
C ILE A 77 -23.37 -14.41 -9.23
N LYS A 78 -23.39 -15.36 -10.19
CA LYS A 78 -24.07 -16.66 -10.03
C LYS A 78 -23.65 -17.37 -8.74
N MET A 79 -22.36 -17.40 -8.42
CA MET A 79 -21.86 -18.06 -7.21
C MET A 79 -22.13 -17.29 -5.91
N LEU A 80 -22.71 -16.08 -5.93
CA LEU A 80 -23.01 -15.31 -4.71
C LEU A 80 -24.11 -15.94 -3.84
N ALA A 81 -25.07 -16.69 -4.42
CA ALA A 81 -26.07 -17.42 -3.65
C ALA A 81 -25.52 -18.68 -2.97
N GLN A 82 -24.38 -19.21 -3.44
CA GLN A 82 -23.86 -20.49 -2.98
C GLN A 82 -23.39 -20.38 -1.51
N GLY A 83 -23.99 -21.18 -0.63
CA GLY A 83 -23.65 -21.24 0.80
C GLY A 83 -24.23 -20.11 1.66
N LEU A 84 -25.22 -19.36 1.18
CA LEU A 84 -25.98 -18.39 2.00
C LEU A 84 -26.94 -19.08 2.98
N ASP A 85 -27.37 -18.33 4.00
CA ASP A 85 -28.41 -18.76 4.94
C ASP A 85 -29.80 -18.67 4.27
N THR A 86 -30.61 -19.72 4.39
CA THR A 86 -31.98 -19.82 3.87
C THR A 86 -32.95 -18.73 4.38
N ASN A 87 -32.58 -18.01 5.43
CA ASN A 87 -33.37 -16.90 5.98
C ASN A 87 -33.16 -15.56 5.25
N GLN A 88 -32.31 -15.51 4.22
CA GLN A 88 -32.05 -14.29 3.43
C GLN A 88 -32.79 -14.33 2.08
N ASP A 89 -33.34 -13.21 1.64
CA ASP A 89 -33.94 -13.12 0.30
C ASP A 89 -32.85 -13.21 -0.78
N THR A 90 -32.85 -14.34 -1.47
CA THR A 90 -31.95 -14.72 -2.56
C THR A 90 -32.73 -15.07 -3.82
N SER A 91 -33.99 -14.62 -3.92
CA SER A 91 -34.97 -15.04 -4.92
C SER A 91 -34.53 -14.86 -6.38
N LEU A 92 -33.72 -13.83 -6.68
CA LEU A 92 -33.15 -13.61 -8.01
C LEU A 92 -31.75 -14.22 -8.22
N LEU A 93 -31.06 -14.61 -7.15
CA LEU A 93 -29.72 -15.23 -7.23
C LEU A 93 -29.79 -16.75 -7.32
N THR A 94 -30.76 -17.38 -6.63
CA THR A 94 -30.93 -18.83 -6.58
C THR A 94 -31.24 -19.48 -7.94
N PRO A 95 -32.10 -18.90 -8.82
CA PRO A 95 -32.37 -19.48 -10.15
C PRO A 95 -31.11 -19.67 -11.00
N LEU A 96 -30.16 -18.72 -10.94
CA LEU A 96 -28.92 -18.78 -11.72
C LEU A 96 -28.01 -19.98 -11.36
N LEU A 97 -28.15 -20.55 -10.16
CA LEU A 97 -27.44 -21.77 -9.76
C LEU A 97 -27.91 -23.01 -10.55
N ALA A 98 -29.14 -23.01 -11.08
CA ALA A 98 -29.71 -24.15 -11.78
C ALA A 98 -29.15 -24.35 -13.20
N TYR A 99 -28.62 -23.30 -13.84
CA TYR A 99 -28.06 -23.41 -15.19
C TYR A 99 -26.65 -24.00 -15.17
N SER A 100 -26.45 -25.15 -15.79
CA SER A 100 -25.14 -25.81 -15.94
C SER A 100 -24.18 -25.06 -16.87
N ASP A 101 -24.68 -24.11 -17.66
CA ASP A 101 -24.08 -23.81 -18.95
C ASP A 101 -23.09 -22.64 -18.91
N ALA A 102 -21.90 -22.88 -19.48
CA ALA A 102 -20.71 -22.02 -19.53
C ALA A 102 -20.06 -21.65 -18.17
N GLU A 103 -18.76 -21.94 -18.05
CA GLU A 103 -17.89 -21.58 -16.91
C GLU A 103 -17.79 -20.06 -16.64
N ARG A 104 -18.37 -19.25 -17.51
CA ARG A 104 -18.26 -17.79 -17.54
C ARG A 104 -19.59 -17.06 -17.70
N PHE A 105 -20.73 -17.75 -17.60
CA PHE A 105 -22.03 -17.08 -17.50
C PHE A 105 -22.23 -16.49 -16.09
N GLY A 106 -22.92 -15.35 -16.00
CA GLY A 106 -23.17 -14.66 -14.73
C GLY A 106 -21.95 -13.91 -14.18
N GLN A 107 -21.11 -13.34 -15.05
CA GLN A 107 -19.89 -12.59 -14.69
C GLN A 107 -20.01 -11.10 -15.03
N ILE A 108 -19.76 -10.21 -14.06
CA ILE A 108 -19.66 -8.75 -14.32
C ILE A 108 -18.26 -8.20 -14.02
N SER A 109 -17.86 -7.19 -14.77
CA SER A 109 -16.75 -6.29 -14.46
C SER A 109 -17.26 -5.08 -13.67
N LEU A 110 -16.44 -4.57 -12.75
CA LEU A 110 -16.76 -3.42 -11.92
C LEU A 110 -15.79 -2.26 -12.22
N THR A 111 -16.29 -1.32 -13.02
CA THR A 111 -15.52 -0.17 -13.51
C THR A 111 -15.74 1.05 -12.61
N SER A 112 -14.69 1.83 -12.38
CA SER A 112 -14.77 3.07 -11.59
C SER A 112 -13.50 3.92 -11.79
N ARG A 113 -13.44 5.07 -11.12
CA ARG A 113 -12.27 5.94 -11.01
C ARG A 113 -12.05 6.29 -9.54
N THR A 114 -10.87 5.98 -9.02
CA THR A 114 -10.45 6.40 -7.68
C THR A 114 -9.45 7.56 -7.78
N LYS A 115 -9.59 8.54 -6.89
CA LYS A 115 -8.61 9.60 -6.63
C LYS A 115 -8.07 9.43 -5.22
N VAL A 116 -6.77 9.63 -5.05
CA VAL A 116 -6.08 9.63 -3.75
C VAL A 116 -5.36 10.95 -3.58
N HIS A 117 -5.52 11.56 -2.41
CA HIS A 117 -4.70 12.66 -1.93
C HIS A 117 -4.09 12.23 -0.60
N ARG A 118 -2.78 12.41 -0.40
CA ARG A 118 -2.09 12.07 0.85
C ARG A 118 -1.11 13.18 1.22
N THR A 119 -1.33 13.80 2.36
CA THR A 119 -0.32 14.59 3.07
C THR A 119 0.43 13.66 4.02
N ARG A 120 1.76 13.76 4.12
CA ARG A 120 2.58 13.12 5.15
C ARG A 120 3.14 14.19 6.07
N LEU A 121 2.93 14.05 7.36
CA LEU A 121 3.64 14.82 8.38
C LEU A 121 4.72 13.92 8.97
N LYS A 122 5.99 14.32 8.88
CA LYS A 122 7.14 13.62 9.45
C LYS A 122 7.89 14.56 10.40
N PHE A 123 8.24 14.05 11.57
CA PHE A 123 9.09 14.74 12.54
C PHE A 123 10.17 13.77 13.00
N THR A 124 11.42 14.19 12.92
CA THR A 124 12.60 13.41 13.31
C THR A 124 13.45 14.23 14.28
N LYS A 125 13.90 13.61 15.38
CA LYS A 125 14.77 14.26 16.36
C LYS A 125 15.96 13.37 16.70
N ASN A 126 17.14 13.82 16.31
CA ASN A 126 18.40 13.24 16.75
C ASN A 126 18.62 13.56 18.23
N LEU A 127 19.24 12.62 18.93
CA LEU A 127 19.58 12.70 20.35
C LEU A 127 21.12 12.88 20.47
N THR A 128 21.83 11.82 20.84
CA THR A 128 23.30 11.75 20.95
C THR A 128 23.78 10.37 20.51
N HIS A 129 25.04 10.22 20.09
CA HIS A 129 25.68 8.94 19.76
C HIS A 129 24.87 8.10 18.74
N GLY A 130 24.57 8.69 17.58
CA GLY A 130 23.72 8.08 16.56
C GLY A 130 22.23 7.95 16.86
N PHE A 131 21.78 8.00 18.12
CA PHE A 131 20.38 7.72 18.44
C PHE A 131 19.43 8.83 17.96
N PHE A 132 18.26 8.44 17.44
CA PHE A 132 17.18 9.33 17.03
C PHE A 132 15.81 8.75 17.35
N VAL A 133 14.79 9.61 17.39
CA VAL A 133 13.37 9.24 17.41
C VAL A 133 12.65 9.89 16.24
N GLN A 134 11.64 9.21 15.72
CA GLN A 134 10.89 9.65 14.54
C GLN A 134 9.41 9.33 14.71
N THR A 135 8.56 10.23 14.23
CA THR A 135 7.12 10.02 14.10
C THR A 135 6.69 10.38 12.68
N ALA A 136 5.79 9.57 12.12
CA ALA A 136 5.17 9.83 10.83
C ALA A 136 3.64 9.65 10.93
N LEU A 137 2.91 10.66 10.48
CA LEU A 137 1.46 10.70 10.48
C LEU A 137 0.96 11.07 9.07
N PRO A 138 0.48 10.10 8.27
CA PRO A 138 -0.21 10.38 7.02
C PRO A 138 -1.62 10.92 7.31
N ILE A 139 -2.07 11.86 6.49
CA ILE A 139 -3.46 12.31 6.36
C ILE A 139 -3.87 11.97 4.93
N THR A 140 -4.83 11.07 4.75
CA THR A 140 -5.22 10.55 3.43
C THR A 140 -6.69 10.86 3.16
N ALA A 141 -6.99 11.30 1.95
CA ALA A 141 -8.34 11.38 1.39
C ALA A 141 -8.42 10.46 0.16
N VAL A 142 -9.31 9.48 0.21
CA VAL A 142 -9.62 8.60 -0.92
C VAL A 142 -11.06 8.88 -1.35
N SER A 143 -11.29 9.00 -2.66
CA SER A 143 -12.64 9.09 -3.22
C SER A 143 -12.77 8.20 -4.45
N THR A 144 -13.89 7.51 -4.56
CA THR A 144 -14.18 6.54 -5.62
C THR A 144 -15.51 6.91 -6.24
N GLN A 145 -15.54 7.03 -7.57
CA GLN A 145 -16.80 7.24 -8.29
C GLN A 145 -17.70 5.99 -8.15
N GLU A 146 -19.00 6.18 -8.35
CA GLU A 146 -19.97 5.08 -8.33
C GLU A 146 -19.53 3.93 -9.26
N LEU A 147 -19.63 2.69 -8.75
CA LEU A 147 -19.12 1.51 -9.46
C LEU A 147 -20.06 1.13 -10.59
N SER A 148 -19.66 1.39 -11.83
CA SER A 148 -20.45 1.08 -13.03
C SER A 148 -20.25 -0.39 -13.43
N VAL A 149 -21.35 -1.10 -13.59
CA VAL A 149 -21.42 -2.52 -13.92
C VAL A 149 -21.31 -2.70 -15.44
N VAL A 150 -20.51 -3.66 -15.87
CA VAL A 150 -20.41 -4.10 -17.27
C VAL A 150 -20.56 -5.62 -17.27
N ASP A 151 -21.53 -6.14 -18.02
CA ASP A 151 -21.63 -7.60 -18.22
C ASP A 151 -20.45 -8.09 -19.06
N VAL A 152 -19.79 -9.15 -18.58
CA VAL A 152 -18.68 -9.85 -19.25
C VAL A 152 -18.94 -11.35 -19.33
N SER A 153 -20.19 -11.76 -19.18
CA SER A 153 -20.66 -13.14 -19.31
C SER A 153 -20.35 -13.68 -20.71
N ALA A 154 -19.64 -14.81 -20.78
CA ALA A 154 -19.27 -15.40 -22.06
C ALA A 154 -20.25 -16.50 -22.49
N ASN A 155 -20.75 -16.37 -23.72
CA ASN A 155 -21.86 -17.11 -24.33
C ASN A 155 -23.20 -16.79 -23.68
N SER A 156 -24.18 -16.32 -24.48
CA SER A 156 -25.57 -16.33 -24.05
C SER A 156 -26.03 -17.77 -23.83
N PRO A 157 -26.59 -18.11 -22.66
CA PRO A 157 -27.17 -19.42 -22.40
C PRO A 157 -28.51 -19.58 -23.14
N THR A 158 -29.31 -20.59 -22.78
CA THR A 158 -30.70 -20.69 -23.24
C THR A 158 -31.49 -19.41 -22.92
N SER A 159 -32.49 -19.08 -23.74
CA SER A 159 -33.17 -17.78 -23.68
C SER A 159 -33.85 -17.44 -22.34
N GLY A 160 -34.24 -18.45 -21.54
CA GLY A 160 -34.74 -18.23 -20.18
C GLY A 160 -33.68 -17.70 -19.22
N ALA A 161 -32.47 -18.28 -19.26
CA ALA A 161 -31.36 -17.89 -18.40
C ALA A 161 -30.86 -16.47 -18.69
N GLN A 162 -30.92 -16.02 -19.96
CA GLN A 162 -30.62 -14.62 -20.30
C GLN A 162 -31.67 -13.68 -19.69
N VAL A 163 -32.97 -14.00 -19.75
CA VAL A 163 -34.03 -13.15 -19.17
C VAL A 163 -33.91 -13.05 -17.64
N GLU A 164 -33.56 -14.13 -16.95
CA GLU A 164 -33.31 -14.10 -15.49
C GLU A 164 -32.05 -13.32 -15.13
N TRP A 165 -31.02 -13.35 -15.99
CA TRP A 165 -29.79 -12.58 -15.81
C TRP A 165 -29.99 -11.08 -16.04
N ASP A 166 -30.65 -10.70 -17.13
CA ASP A 166 -30.99 -9.31 -17.44
C ASP A 166 -31.84 -8.70 -16.29
N ALA A 167 -32.84 -9.45 -15.81
CA ALA A 167 -33.68 -9.05 -14.68
C ALA A 167 -32.92 -8.93 -13.34
N LEU A 168 -31.87 -9.73 -13.13
CA LEU A 168 -30.98 -9.59 -11.98
C LEU A 168 -30.08 -8.36 -12.10
N LEU A 169 -29.56 -8.06 -13.29
CA LEU A 169 -28.73 -6.87 -13.52
C LEU A 169 -29.53 -5.58 -13.28
N ASP A 170 -30.77 -5.52 -13.79
CA ASP A 170 -31.70 -4.39 -13.55
C ASP A 170 -32.04 -4.20 -12.05
N GLN A 171 -32.00 -5.26 -11.25
CA GLN A 171 -32.32 -5.23 -9.81
C GLN A 171 -31.09 -5.38 -8.90
N LEU A 172 -29.87 -5.27 -9.44
CA LEU A 172 -28.64 -5.61 -8.72
C LEU A 172 -28.43 -4.76 -7.45
N ASP A 173 -28.76 -3.47 -7.48
CA ASP A 173 -28.65 -2.63 -6.27
C ASP A 173 -29.69 -2.98 -5.22
N THR A 174 -30.90 -3.38 -5.61
CA THR A 174 -31.93 -3.87 -4.68
C THR A 174 -31.48 -5.17 -4.01
N GLN A 175 -30.91 -6.09 -4.79
CA GLN A 175 -30.35 -7.34 -4.28
C GLN A 175 -29.13 -7.08 -3.37
N LEU A 176 -28.23 -6.15 -3.72
CA LEU A 176 -27.13 -5.76 -2.84
C LEU A 176 -27.62 -5.07 -1.54
N ALA A 177 -28.66 -4.25 -1.62
CA ALA A 177 -29.23 -3.58 -0.45
C ALA A 177 -29.79 -4.58 0.59
N ASN A 178 -30.32 -5.73 0.17
CA ASN A 178 -30.74 -6.81 1.08
C ASN A 178 -29.59 -7.32 1.99
N PHE A 179 -28.33 -7.23 1.53
CA PHE A 179 -27.14 -7.59 2.31
C PHE A 179 -26.45 -6.39 2.97
N ASN A 180 -27.07 -5.20 2.89
CA ASN A 180 -26.49 -3.90 3.26
C ASN A 180 -25.20 -3.62 2.47
N LEU A 181 -25.22 -3.81 1.15
CA LEU A 181 -24.14 -3.46 0.23
C LEU A 181 -24.58 -2.36 -0.74
N THR A 182 -23.67 -1.49 -1.14
CA THR A 182 -23.93 -0.47 -2.18
C THR A 182 -22.72 -0.20 -3.09
N ARG A 183 -23.04 0.10 -4.36
CA ARG A 183 -22.11 0.59 -5.41
C ARG A 183 -21.88 2.10 -5.37
N ALA A 184 -22.62 2.83 -4.52
CA ALA A 184 -22.62 4.30 -4.46
C ALA A 184 -21.20 4.90 -4.28
N ALA A 185 -21.00 6.10 -4.84
CA ALA A 185 -19.75 6.82 -4.75
C ALA A 185 -19.29 7.02 -3.29
N THR A 186 -18.00 6.86 -3.04
CA THR A 186 -17.40 6.96 -1.70
C THR A 186 -16.45 8.15 -1.61
N SER A 187 -16.37 8.74 -0.43
CA SER A 187 -15.33 9.70 -0.05
C SER A 187 -14.98 9.48 1.41
N THR A 188 -13.70 9.38 1.73
CA THR A 188 -13.22 9.13 3.09
C THR A 188 -11.92 9.90 3.29
N ILE A 189 -11.92 10.81 4.26
CA ILE A 189 -10.76 11.60 4.66
C ILE A 189 -10.49 11.37 6.15
N GLY A 190 -9.21 11.27 6.52
CA GLY A 190 -8.81 11.14 7.91
C GLY A 190 -7.31 10.98 8.07
N LEU A 191 -6.89 10.79 9.31
CA LEU A 191 -5.56 10.28 9.62
C LEU A 191 -5.44 8.86 9.05
N GLY A 192 -4.23 8.46 8.64
CA GLY A 192 -3.87 7.06 8.52
C GLY A 192 -3.31 6.53 9.84
N ASP A 193 -2.49 5.49 9.77
CA ASP A 193 -1.86 4.91 10.95
C ASP A 193 -0.61 5.70 11.37
N LEU A 194 -0.55 6.06 12.66
CA LEU A 194 0.58 6.72 13.29
C LEU A 194 1.75 5.74 13.44
N MET A 195 2.90 6.10 12.88
CA MET A 195 4.14 5.34 13.05
C MET A 195 5.07 6.05 14.03
N LEU A 196 5.54 5.34 15.05
CA LEU A 196 6.50 5.80 16.05
C LEU A 196 7.74 4.90 16.01
N LEU A 197 8.92 5.49 15.88
CA LEU A 197 10.19 4.78 15.72
C LEU A 197 11.26 5.36 16.65
N ALA A 198 12.13 4.49 17.13
CA ALA A 198 13.45 4.84 17.65
C ALA A 198 14.51 4.20 16.75
N GLY A 199 15.64 4.88 16.57
CA GLY A 199 16.70 4.39 15.70
C GLY A 199 18.08 4.84 16.14
N TRP A 200 19.07 4.32 15.42
CA TRP A 200 20.48 4.64 15.52
C TRP A 200 21.02 4.84 14.11
N THR A 201 21.91 5.82 13.95
CA THR A 201 22.59 6.13 12.69
C THR A 201 24.07 6.30 12.92
N THR A 202 24.88 6.07 11.90
CA THR A 202 26.30 6.43 11.91
C THR A 202 26.76 6.86 10.53
N ASN A 203 27.65 7.84 10.49
CA ASN A 203 28.33 8.32 9.30
C ASN A 203 29.85 8.05 9.43
N TYR A 204 30.48 7.57 8.37
CA TYR A 204 31.94 7.36 8.30
C TYR A 204 32.56 8.11 7.11
N GLU A 205 33.14 9.27 7.41
CA GLU A 205 33.75 10.21 6.45
C GLU A 205 35.27 9.97 6.26
N GLU A 206 35.94 9.23 7.15
CA GLU A 206 37.41 9.04 7.15
C GLU A 206 37.90 8.02 6.08
N THR A 207 37.45 8.14 4.84
CA THR A 207 37.82 7.22 3.74
C THR A 207 38.75 7.87 2.71
N CYS A 208 39.60 7.07 2.07
CA CYS A 208 40.59 7.58 1.10
C CYS A 208 40.04 7.79 -0.33
N ARG A 209 38.73 7.59 -0.57
CA ARG A 209 38.12 7.64 -1.92
C ARG A 209 36.62 7.96 -1.96
N LEU A 210 35.88 7.49 -0.97
CA LEU A 210 34.45 7.77 -0.78
C LEU A 210 34.34 8.91 0.23
N ASP A 211 33.38 9.79 0.05
CA ASP A 211 33.32 11.02 0.84
C ASP A 211 32.60 10.76 2.17
N PHE A 212 31.61 9.85 2.16
CA PHE A 212 30.94 9.31 3.34
C PHE A 212 30.41 7.89 3.10
N ILE A 213 30.16 7.18 4.20
CA ILE A 213 29.35 5.95 4.24
C ILE A 213 28.37 6.08 5.41
N ASP A 214 27.07 6.21 5.10
CA ASP A 214 26.01 6.26 6.11
C ASP A 214 25.36 4.90 6.32
N LEU A 215 24.94 4.65 7.56
CA LEU A 215 24.14 3.50 7.94
C LEU A 215 23.14 3.89 9.05
N SER A 216 21.84 3.83 8.76
CA SER A 216 20.77 3.99 9.75
C SER A 216 20.04 2.67 10.00
N LEU A 217 19.54 2.46 11.22
CA LEU A 217 18.66 1.36 11.63
C LEU A 217 17.59 1.91 12.58
N SER A 218 16.31 1.67 12.35
CA SER A 218 15.22 2.08 13.23
C SER A 218 14.18 0.98 13.43
N ALA A 219 13.42 1.03 14.52
CA ALA A 219 12.32 0.10 14.79
C ALA A 219 11.30 0.73 15.72
N GLY A 220 10.09 0.17 15.79
CA GLY A 220 9.09 0.65 16.73
C GLY A 220 7.69 0.09 16.50
N LEU A 221 6.70 0.98 16.49
CA LEU A 221 5.28 0.67 16.50
C LEU A 221 4.55 1.41 15.38
N LEU A 222 3.65 0.70 14.70
CA LEU A 222 2.58 1.27 13.91
C LEU A 222 1.27 1.08 14.69
N ILE A 223 0.60 2.20 14.96
CA ILE A 223 -0.61 2.27 15.79
C ILE A 223 -1.80 2.50 14.86
N PRO A 224 -2.87 1.69 14.94
CA PRO A 224 -3.99 1.75 14.01
C PRO A 224 -4.94 2.93 14.31
N THR A 225 -4.49 4.13 13.99
CA THR A 225 -5.28 5.38 14.11
C THR A 225 -6.14 5.68 12.88
N ALA A 226 -6.00 4.93 11.79
CA ALA A 226 -6.82 5.11 10.60
C ALA A 226 -8.30 4.74 10.83
N PRO A 227 -9.24 5.52 10.27
CA PRO A 227 -10.59 5.02 9.99
C PRO A 227 -10.51 3.71 9.19
N GLN A 228 -11.18 2.67 9.70
CA GLN A 228 -11.37 1.43 8.96
C GLN A 228 -12.35 1.68 7.81
N LYS A 229 -12.21 0.93 6.72
CA LYS A 229 -13.13 1.06 5.58
C LYS A 229 -14.56 0.72 5.98
N ASP A 230 -15.50 1.36 5.30
CA ASP A 230 -16.90 0.99 5.37
C ASP A 230 -17.11 -0.30 4.58
N ILE A 231 -17.31 -1.43 5.26
CA ILE A 231 -17.42 -2.75 4.62
C ILE A 231 -18.69 -2.88 3.76
N ASP A 232 -19.69 -2.03 4.01
CA ASP A 232 -20.99 -1.99 3.32
C ASP A 232 -20.91 -1.20 1.99
N LYS A 233 -19.80 -0.49 1.74
CA LYS A 233 -19.58 0.33 0.53
C LYS A 233 -18.44 -0.25 -0.31
N LEU A 234 -18.77 -0.83 -1.47
CA LEU A 234 -17.82 -1.55 -2.32
C LEU A 234 -16.62 -0.69 -2.76
N GLY A 235 -16.82 0.61 -2.93
CA GLY A 235 -15.75 1.58 -3.26
C GLY A 235 -14.94 2.13 -2.07
N SER A 236 -15.09 1.60 -0.85
CA SER A 236 -14.41 2.11 0.36
C SER A 236 -13.02 1.46 0.57
N PHE A 237 -12.07 2.26 1.07
CA PHE A 237 -10.67 1.87 1.28
C PHE A 237 -10.22 2.22 2.69
N ASP A 238 -9.41 1.35 3.30
CA ASP A 238 -8.76 1.63 4.58
C ASP A 238 -7.70 2.72 4.41
N LEU A 239 -7.71 3.76 5.24
CA LEU A 239 -6.69 4.82 5.22
C LEU A 239 -5.36 4.40 5.89
N GLY A 240 -5.33 3.17 6.41
CA GLY A 240 -4.20 2.52 7.07
C GLY A 240 -4.23 1.00 6.82
N TYR A 241 -3.68 0.22 7.73
CA TYR A 241 -3.75 -1.24 7.75
C TYR A 241 -5.02 -1.76 8.40
N GLY A 242 -6.15 -1.06 8.23
CA GLY A 242 -7.49 -1.50 8.63
C GLY A 242 -7.54 -2.10 10.04
N GLY A 243 -7.14 -1.35 11.07
CA GLY A 243 -7.23 -1.80 12.47
C GLY A 243 -6.13 -2.77 12.94
N HIS A 244 -5.05 -2.96 12.18
CA HIS A 244 -3.90 -3.78 12.58
C HIS A 244 -2.76 -2.95 13.17
N PHE A 245 -2.37 -3.23 14.41
CA PHE A 245 -1.05 -2.83 14.92
C PHE A 245 0.07 -3.48 14.09
N GLY A 246 1.17 -2.76 13.90
CA GLY A 246 2.35 -3.24 13.20
C GLY A 246 3.64 -3.04 14.00
N LEU A 247 4.61 -3.90 13.73
CA LEU A 247 6.00 -3.74 14.18
C LEU A 247 6.86 -3.37 12.97
N PRO A 248 7.08 -2.06 12.70
CA PRO A 248 8.06 -1.59 11.74
C PRO A 248 9.50 -1.81 12.23
N LEU A 249 10.37 -2.19 11.29
CA LEU A 249 11.84 -2.25 11.38
C LEU A 249 12.38 -1.62 10.10
N THR A 250 13.40 -0.76 10.16
CA THR A 250 14.07 -0.11 9.02
C THR A 250 15.59 -0.17 9.18
N LEU A 251 16.26 -0.11 8.05
CA LEU A 251 17.67 -0.04 7.76
C LEU A 251 17.78 0.92 6.57
N GLU A 252 18.77 1.80 6.52
CA GLU A 252 19.10 2.60 5.33
C GLU A 252 20.63 2.63 5.20
N ALA A 253 21.15 2.64 3.98
CA ALA A 253 22.57 2.82 3.72
C ALA A 253 22.80 3.67 2.47
N SER A 254 23.80 4.55 2.51
CA SER A 254 24.26 5.34 1.36
C SER A 254 25.78 5.51 1.38
N ILE A 255 26.32 5.80 0.20
CA ILE A 255 27.75 6.08 -0.03
C ILE A 255 27.83 7.31 -0.92
N GLY A 256 28.62 8.30 -0.48
CA GLY A 256 28.97 9.50 -1.25
C GLY A 256 30.25 9.31 -2.07
N HIS A 257 30.28 9.91 -3.26
CA HIS A 257 31.48 10.01 -4.09
C HIS A 257 31.51 11.31 -4.94
N PHE A 258 32.67 11.96 -4.99
CA PHE A 258 32.91 13.22 -5.72
C PHE A 258 32.12 14.44 -5.22
N ASP A 259 31.62 14.45 -3.99
CA ASP A 259 30.77 15.50 -3.38
C ASP A 259 29.37 15.68 -4.03
N TRP A 260 29.13 15.13 -5.23
CA TRP A 260 27.87 15.28 -5.98
C TRP A 260 27.18 13.96 -6.38
N VAL A 261 27.73 12.78 -6.06
CA VAL A 261 27.07 11.48 -6.31
C VAL A 261 26.81 10.74 -5.01
N THR A 262 25.54 10.48 -4.72
CA THR A 262 25.12 9.59 -3.63
C THR A 262 24.43 8.35 -4.21
N VAL A 263 24.91 7.16 -3.83
CA VAL A 263 24.22 5.88 -4.14
C VAL A 263 23.76 5.26 -2.84
N GLY A 264 22.49 4.84 -2.77
CA GLY A 264 21.95 4.26 -1.54
C GLY A 264 20.84 3.24 -1.76
N MET A 265 20.39 2.66 -0.66
CA MET A 265 19.29 1.69 -0.59
C MET A 265 18.57 1.80 0.75
N GLN A 266 17.26 2.05 0.73
CA GLN A 266 16.42 1.98 1.92
C GLN A 266 15.82 0.58 2.12
N ALA A 267 15.62 0.23 3.40
CA ALA A 267 15.46 -1.11 3.88
C ALA A 267 14.54 -1.32 5.14
N SER A 268 13.19 -1.33 5.04
CA SER A 268 12.16 -1.66 6.07
C SER A 268 11.13 -2.83 5.89
N LEU A 269 10.66 -3.37 7.01
CA LEU A 269 9.64 -4.41 7.15
C LEU A 269 8.50 -3.92 8.05
N ILE A 270 7.26 -4.32 7.78
CA ILE A 270 6.14 -4.13 8.72
C ILE A 270 5.49 -5.48 9.05
N LYS A 271 5.72 -5.96 10.28
CA LYS A 271 5.02 -7.15 10.79
C LYS A 271 3.70 -6.77 11.45
N LEU A 272 2.62 -6.90 10.69
CA LEU A 272 1.25 -6.69 11.17
C LEU A 272 0.80 -7.84 12.10
N LEU A 273 0.10 -7.47 13.18
CA LEU A 273 -0.42 -8.36 14.23
C LEU A 273 -1.83 -8.87 13.88
N LYS A 274 -2.24 -10.02 14.45
CA LYS A 274 -3.57 -10.61 14.22
C LYS A 274 -4.64 -9.74 14.90
N SER A 275 -5.70 -9.37 14.19
CA SER A 275 -6.82 -8.55 14.71
C SER A 275 -8.18 -9.20 14.41
N LYS A 276 -9.20 -8.93 15.23
CA LYS A 276 -10.59 -9.39 15.04
C LYS A 276 -11.39 -8.29 14.33
N GLN A 277 -12.08 -8.63 13.25
CA GLN A 277 -12.83 -7.68 12.43
C GLN A 277 -14.12 -8.31 11.90
N ASN A 278 -15.17 -7.49 11.78
CA ASN A 278 -16.32 -7.82 10.94
C ASN A 278 -15.96 -7.53 9.48
N ARG A 279 -16.53 -8.28 8.55
CA ARG A 279 -16.34 -8.11 7.10
C ARG A 279 -17.33 -8.98 6.34
N HIS A 280 -17.52 -8.70 5.07
CA HIS A 280 -18.00 -9.74 4.16
C HIS A 280 -16.94 -10.83 3.96
N VAL A 281 -17.37 -12.07 3.74
CA VAL A 281 -16.53 -13.26 3.48
C VAL A 281 -17.10 -14.09 2.33
N LYS A 282 -16.24 -14.86 1.67
CA LYS A 282 -16.69 -15.94 0.79
C LYS A 282 -17.53 -16.98 1.54
N THR A 283 -18.59 -17.46 0.89
CA THR A 283 -19.39 -18.63 1.29
C THR A 283 -19.18 -19.84 0.37
N ASP A 284 -18.58 -19.63 -0.81
CA ASP A 284 -18.11 -20.71 -1.68
C ASP A 284 -16.71 -20.41 -2.24
N LYS A 285 -15.96 -21.47 -2.54
CA LYS A 285 -14.59 -21.41 -3.06
C LYS A 285 -14.50 -20.71 -4.44
N ASP A 286 -15.49 -20.91 -5.30
CA ASP A 286 -15.48 -20.50 -6.72
C ASP A 286 -16.12 -19.11 -6.95
N GLN A 287 -16.50 -18.42 -5.86
CA GLN A 287 -16.78 -16.97 -5.87
C GLN A 287 -15.50 -16.20 -6.28
N THR A 288 -15.64 -15.15 -7.09
CA THR A 288 -14.54 -14.29 -7.57
C THR A 288 -14.92 -12.81 -7.48
N GLY A 289 -13.95 -11.90 -7.62
CA GLY A 289 -14.18 -10.45 -7.56
C GLY A 289 -14.11 -9.87 -6.13
N VAL A 290 -14.90 -8.81 -5.89
CA VAL A 290 -14.87 -7.99 -4.66
C VAL A 290 -16.19 -7.96 -3.88
N ILE A 291 -17.30 -8.37 -4.49
CA ILE A 291 -18.58 -8.56 -3.81
C ILE A 291 -18.57 -9.93 -3.14
N GLN A 292 -18.91 -9.93 -1.86
CA GLN A 292 -19.11 -11.08 -1.00
C GLN A 292 -20.33 -10.74 -0.14
N LEU A 293 -21.32 -11.63 0.00
CA LEU A 293 -22.60 -11.23 0.60
C LEU A 293 -22.67 -11.43 2.12
N THR A 294 -22.21 -12.58 2.64
CA THR A 294 -22.30 -12.90 4.08
C THR A 294 -21.31 -12.08 4.91
N LYS A 295 -21.83 -11.34 5.91
CA LYS A 295 -21.01 -10.68 6.94
C LYS A 295 -20.63 -11.66 8.06
N ALA A 296 -19.35 -11.72 8.42
CA ALA A 296 -18.85 -12.57 9.50
C ALA A 296 -17.73 -11.91 10.33
N TRP A 297 -17.76 -12.16 11.64
CA TRP A 297 -16.62 -11.91 12.50
C TRP A 297 -15.51 -12.92 12.22
N THR A 298 -14.34 -12.40 11.87
CA THR A 298 -13.14 -13.17 11.55
C THR A 298 -11.93 -12.58 12.27
N HIS A 299 -10.87 -13.36 12.39
CA HIS A 299 -9.54 -12.81 12.63
C HIS A 299 -8.73 -12.80 11.34
N LYS A 300 -8.27 -11.62 10.92
CA LYS A 300 -7.27 -11.48 9.87
C LYS A 300 -5.88 -11.54 10.51
N GLN A 301 -4.97 -12.28 9.88
CA GLN A 301 -3.54 -12.16 10.10
C GLN A 301 -2.92 -11.73 8.76
N PRO A 302 -2.61 -10.44 8.57
CA PRO A 302 -1.99 -9.98 7.34
C PRO A 302 -0.63 -10.64 7.13
N GLY A 303 -0.24 -10.78 5.87
CA GLY A 303 1.11 -11.18 5.51
C GLY A 303 2.13 -10.11 5.93
N LEU A 304 3.41 -10.51 5.94
CA LEU A 304 4.52 -9.58 6.12
C LEU A 304 4.55 -8.58 4.94
N VAL A 305 4.49 -7.28 5.24
CA VAL A 305 4.68 -6.20 4.27
C VAL A 305 6.17 -5.88 4.18
N TYR A 306 6.66 -5.64 2.97
CA TYR A 306 8.06 -5.40 2.66
C TYR A 306 8.23 -4.48 1.44
N GLN A 307 9.43 -3.94 1.25
CA GLN A 307 9.83 -3.27 0.00
C GLN A 307 11.32 -3.55 -0.28
N ILE A 308 11.97 -2.91 -1.27
CA ILE A 308 13.42 -2.63 -1.39
C ILE A 308 13.48 -1.35 -2.22
N ALA A 309 14.30 -0.35 -1.86
CA ALA A 309 14.42 0.86 -2.66
C ALA A 309 15.88 1.32 -2.87
N PRO A 310 16.62 0.74 -3.84
CA PRO A 310 17.87 1.33 -4.35
C PRO A 310 17.61 2.66 -5.07
N TYR A 311 18.55 3.60 -4.93
CA TYR A 311 18.51 4.91 -5.58
C TYR A 311 19.89 5.47 -5.90
N PHE A 312 19.88 6.43 -6.82
CA PHE A 312 20.97 7.30 -7.19
C PHE A 312 20.50 8.75 -6.99
N ARG A 313 21.29 9.57 -6.32
CA ARG A 313 21.07 11.01 -6.14
C ARG A 313 22.28 11.77 -6.68
N ALA A 314 21.99 12.78 -7.49
CA ALA A 314 22.96 13.79 -7.89
C ALA A 314 22.74 15.01 -6.98
N ASP A 315 23.73 15.29 -6.14
CA ASP A 315 23.70 16.28 -5.08
C ASP A 315 24.27 17.62 -5.55
N HIS A 316 23.66 18.72 -5.09
CA HIS A 316 24.16 20.09 -5.26
C HIS A 316 24.53 20.53 -6.70
N ILE A 317 24.01 19.85 -7.72
CA ILE A 317 24.35 19.99 -9.16
C ILE A 317 24.49 21.46 -9.58
N ILE A 318 23.53 22.29 -9.16
CA ILE A 318 23.54 23.75 -9.35
C ILE A 318 22.93 24.41 -8.09
N PHE A 319 23.74 25.15 -7.33
CA PHE A 319 23.30 26.07 -6.26
C PHE A 319 22.27 25.50 -5.24
N GLY A 320 22.45 24.25 -4.79
CA GLY A 320 21.53 23.61 -3.83
C GLY A 320 20.40 22.78 -4.47
N PHE A 321 20.31 22.78 -5.80
CA PHE A 321 19.46 21.84 -6.54
C PHE A 321 20.07 20.43 -6.51
N SER A 322 19.25 19.43 -6.17
CA SER A 322 19.58 18.00 -6.17
C SER A 322 18.52 17.20 -6.92
N THR A 323 18.85 16.02 -7.43
CA THR A 323 17.89 15.13 -8.10
C THR A 323 18.15 13.67 -7.74
N LYS A 324 17.13 13.00 -7.20
CA LYS A 324 17.13 11.57 -6.85
C LYS A 324 16.26 10.78 -7.83
N ILE A 325 16.84 9.75 -8.45
CA ILE A 325 16.13 8.71 -9.20
C ILE A 325 16.23 7.40 -8.43
N GLY A 326 15.10 6.73 -8.23
CA GLY A 326 15.03 5.50 -7.45
C GLY A 326 14.10 4.47 -8.06
N TYR A 327 14.28 3.22 -7.68
CA TYR A 327 13.38 2.14 -8.04
C TYR A 327 12.95 1.43 -6.76
N SER A 328 11.66 1.14 -6.59
CA SER A 328 11.20 0.33 -5.46
C SER A 328 10.43 -0.92 -5.89
N PHE A 329 10.82 -2.06 -5.34
CA PHE A 329 10.01 -3.28 -5.36
C PHE A 329 9.28 -3.43 -4.03
N THR A 330 7.96 -3.33 -4.02
CA THR A 330 7.10 -3.36 -2.82
C THR A 330 6.23 -4.62 -2.83
N GLY A 331 5.86 -5.18 -1.68
CA GLY A 331 4.87 -6.26 -1.64
C GLY A 331 4.41 -6.68 -0.26
N GLN A 332 3.46 -7.60 -0.25
CA GLN A 332 2.96 -8.25 0.95
C GLN A 332 2.82 -9.75 0.70
N ARG A 333 3.25 -10.56 1.67
CA ARG A 333 3.04 -12.02 1.63
C ARG A 333 1.54 -12.38 1.80
N THR A 334 1.22 -13.65 1.56
CA THR A 334 -0.11 -14.21 1.78
C THR A 334 -0.62 -13.90 3.20
N SER A 335 -1.84 -13.38 3.29
CA SER A 335 -2.58 -13.23 4.55
C SER A 335 -3.26 -14.54 4.93
N LYS A 336 -3.70 -14.66 6.18
CA LYS A 336 -4.58 -15.75 6.63
C LYS A 336 -5.84 -15.19 7.25
N LEU A 337 -6.94 -15.93 7.10
CA LEU A 337 -8.25 -15.60 7.67
C LEU A 337 -8.76 -16.78 8.50
N SER A 338 -9.33 -16.55 9.68
CA SER A 338 -9.98 -17.60 10.48
C SER A 338 -11.30 -17.09 11.03
N GLY A 339 -12.39 -17.82 10.84
CA GLY A 339 -13.69 -17.48 11.42
C GLY A 339 -13.66 -17.40 12.94
N CYS A 340 -14.51 -16.55 13.53
CA CYS A 340 -14.77 -16.54 14.98
C CYS A 340 -15.92 -17.49 15.38
N ALA A 341 -16.72 -17.95 14.42
CA ALA A 341 -17.78 -18.95 14.59
C ALA A 341 -17.39 -20.26 13.87
N GLN A 342 -17.94 -21.39 14.31
CA GLN A 342 -17.54 -22.73 13.85
C GLN A 342 -18.06 -23.11 12.45
N ASN A 343 -18.99 -22.34 11.89
CA ASN A 343 -19.83 -22.78 10.76
C ASN A 343 -19.30 -22.42 9.36
N ILE A 344 -18.16 -21.72 9.26
CA ILE A 344 -17.59 -21.31 7.95
C ILE A 344 -16.27 -22.08 7.73
N ASP A 345 -16.20 -22.87 6.66
CA ASP A 345 -15.01 -23.65 6.35
C ASP A 345 -13.78 -22.75 6.13
N SER A 346 -12.72 -23.06 6.86
CA SER A 346 -11.41 -22.42 6.73
C SER A 346 -10.82 -22.52 5.31
N THR A 347 -11.17 -23.56 4.55
CA THR A 347 -10.73 -23.77 3.15
C THR A 347 -11.35 -22.71 2.24
N ILE A 348 -12.67 -22.49 2.36
CA ILE A 348 -13.40 -21.44 1.66
C ILE A 348 -12.84 -20.07 2.05
N LEU A 349 -12.59 -19.84 3.35
CA LEU A 349 -11.97 -18.59 3.82
C LEU A 349 -10.56 -18.35 3.28
N GLN A 350 -9.69 -19.36 3.11
CA GLN A 350 -8.37 -19.16 2.47
C GLN A 350 -8.45 -19.02 0.93
N SER A 351 -9.57 -19.37 0.30
CA SER A 351 -9.74 -19.28 -1.16
C SER A 351 -9.93 -17.84 -1.67
N ASP A 352 -10.04 -16.87 -0.77
CA ASP A 352 -10.21 -15.45 -1.13
C ASP A 352 -8.93 -14.88 -1.76
N GLU A 353 -9.05 -14.37 -2.99
CA GLU A 353 -7.99 -13.70 -3.73
C GLU A 353 -7.44 -12.46 -2.98
N ASN A 354 -8.24 -11.82 -2.11
CA ASN A 354 -7.80 -10.72 -1.23
C ASN A 354 -6.73 -11.16 -0.20
N LEU A 355 -6.57 -12.46 0.02
CA LEU A 355 -5.55 -13.00 0.93
C LEU A 355 -4.25 -13.36 0.20
N LYS A 356 -4.27 -13.49 -1.13
CA LYS A 356 -3.07 -13.83 -1.93
C LYS A 356 -2.07 -12.66 -1.95
N PRO A 357 -0.77 -12.92 -2.16
CA PRO A 357 0.24 -11.88 -2.16
C PRO A 357 0.05 -10.86 -3.29
N TRP A 358 0.40 -9.61 -3.00
CA TRP A 358 0.47 -8.51 -3.95
C TRP A 358 1.90 -7.95 -4.02
N SER A 359 2.26 -7.37 -5.15
CA SER A 359 3.57 -6.75 -5.37
C SER A 359 3.52 -5.60 -6.37
N ARG A 360 4.44 -4.63 -6.26
CA ARG A 360 4.56 -3.44 -7.13
C ARG A 360 6.02 -3.18 -7.48
N HIS A 361 6.24 -2.68 -8.69
CA HIS A 361 7.48 -2.13 -9.19
C HIS A 361 7.23 -0.65 -9.51
N THR A 362 7.92 0.27 -8.83
CA THR A 362 7.75 1.72 -8.99
C THR A 362 9.07 2.35 -9.42
N LEU A 363 9.05 3.22 -10.42
CA LEU A 363 10.12 4.17 -10.72
C LEU A 363 9.81 5.50 -10.01
N HIS A 364 10.81 6.07 -9.37
CA HIS A 364 10.72 7.32 -8.63
C HIS A 364 11.63 8.38 -9.22
N LEU A 365 11.15 9.60 -9.28
CA LEU A 365 11.93 10.80 -9.54
C LEU A 365 11.58 11.85 -8.49
N THR A 366 12.59 12.41 -7.83
CA THR A 366 12.45 13.55 -6.91
C THR A 366 13.46 14.61 -7.30
N CYS A 367 12.99 15.82 -7.55
CA CYS A 367 13.81 17.03 -7.69
C CYS A 367 13.69 17.84 -6.41
N GLU A 368 14.80 18.33 -5.88
CA GLU A 368 14.86 19.02 -4.60
C GLU A 368 15.71 20.29 -4.72
N TYR A 369 15.34 21.35 -4.00
CA TYR A 369 16.14 22.56 -3.87
C TYR A 369 16.22 22.93 -2.39
N ASP A 370 17.43 22.93 -1.85
CA ASP A 370 17.67 23.39 -0.48
C ASP A 370 18.09 24.87 -0.47
N PHE A 371 17.42 25.67 0.36
CA PHE A 371 17.79 27.07 0.58
C PHE A 371 18.83 27.23 1.71
N ALA A 372 19.12 26.16 2.46
CA ALA A 372 20.08 26.13 3.54
C ALA A 372 21.48 26.57 3.10
N THR A 373 22.20 27.19 4.03
CA THR A 373 23.60 27.62 3.85
C THR A 373 24.33 27.53 5.17
N ILE A 374 25.67 27.55 5.16
CA ILE A 374 26.49 27.54 6.38
C ILE A 374 26.09 28.65 7.38
N LYS A 375 25.59 29.79 6.89
CA LYS A 375 25.11 30.92 7.74
C LYS A 375 23.65 30.80 8.17
N HIS A 376 22.86 29.93 7.53
CA HIS A 376 21.42 29.78 7.72
C HIS A 376 21.02 28.32 7.45
N SER A 377 21.33 27.42 8.39
CA SER A 377 20.95 26.00 8.28
C SER A 377 19.44 25.79 8.30
N SER A 378 18.72 26.56 9.12
CA SER A 378 17.29 26.39 9.40
C SER A 378 16.35 27.00 8.34
N ARG A 379 16.75 26.96 7.06
CA ARG A 379 15.93 27.39 5.93
C ARG A 379 15.09 26.22 5.40
N PRO A 380 14.02 26.49 4.63
CA PRO A 380 13.21 25.42 4.05
C PRO A 380 13.95 24.74 2.89
N ARG A 381 13.61 23.48 2.68
CA ARG A 381 13.95 22.66 1.51
C ARG A 381 12.66 22.36 0.75
N LEU A 382 12.63 22.59 -0.56
CA LEU A 382 11.44 22.36 -1.39
C LEU A 382 11.68 21.18 -2.32
N SER A 383 10.71 20.27 -2.44
CA SER A 383 10.79 19.11 -3.33
C SER A 383 9.59 18.98 -4.26
N LEU A 384 9.82 18.34 -5.40
CA LEU A 384 8.81 17.86 -6.34
C LEU A 384 9.08 16.37 -6.60
N SER A 385 8.04 15.54 -6.57
CA SER A 385 8.18 14.09 -6.70
C SER A 385 7.18 13.46 -7.67
N MET A 386 7.59 12.35 -8.28
CA MET A 386 6.79 11.50 -9.14
C MET A 386 7.10 10.03 -8.83
N ALA A 387 6.06 9.23 -8.62
CA ALA A 387 6.14 7.78 -8.44
C ALA A 387 5.28 7.08 -9.50
N THR A 388 5.93 6.49 -10.50
CA THR A 388 5.32 5.85 -11.67
C THR A 388 5.36 4.33 -11.52
N GLN A 389 4.21 3.67 -11.59
CA GLN A 389 4.15 2.21 -11.50
C GLN A 389 4.53 1.58 -12.85
N LEU A 390 5.57 0.75 -12.85
CA LEU A 390 6.06 0.03 -14.03
C LEU A 390 5.32 -1.31 -14.22
N ALA A 391 5.15 -2.05 -13.13
CA ALA A 391 4.55 -3.38 -13.12
C ALA A 391 4.04 -3.74 -11.72
N GLY A 392 3.27 -4.83 -11.61
CA GLY A 392 2.88 -5.39 -10.32
C GLY A 392 1.83 -6.49 -10.45
N LYS A 393 1.43 -7.04 -9.31
CA LYS A 393 0.42 -8.10 -9.19
C LYS A 393 -0.50 -7.79 -8.02
N ARG A 394 -1.81 -7.92 -8.23
CA ARG A 394 -2.88 -7.55 -7.28
C ARG A 394 -2.75 -6.13 -6.72
N ILE A 395 -2.63 -5.12 -7.58
CA ILE A 395 -2.51 -3.69 -7.20
C ILE A 395 -3.32 -2.77 -8.11
N PHE A 396 -3.57 -1.52 -7.68
CA PHE A 396 -4.07 -0.46 -8.57
C PHE A 396 -2.91 0.27 -9.24
N LYS A 397 -3.06 0.58 -10.54
CA LYS A 397 -2.13 1.42 -11.31
C LYS A 397 -2.36 2.91 -11.00
N SER A 398 -1.98 3.29 -9.79
CA SER A 398 -2.04 4.65 -9.26
C SER A 398 -0.66 5.29 -9.32
N ASN A 399 -0.38 6.07 -10.37
CA ASN A 399 0.79 6.95 -10.39
C ASN A 399 0.54 8.14 -9.45
N MET A 400 1.57 8.55 -8.71
CA MET A 400 1.50 9.68 -7.78
C MET A 400 2.43 10.80 -8.21
N TYR A 401 1.99 12.03 -7.97
CA TYR A 401 2.77 13.26 -8.13
C TYR A 401 2.66 14.06 -6.83
N GLY A 402 3.73 14.73 -6.41
CA GLY A 402 3.74 15.44 -5.14
C GLY A 402 4.68 16.63 -5.09
N PHE A 403 4.50 17.43 -4.04
CA PHE A 403 5.41 18.47 -3.60
C PHE A 403 5.70 18.30 -2.11
N GLY A 404 6.88 18.70 -1.65
CA GLY A 404 7.24 18.66 -0.24
C GLY A 404 7.87 19.96 0.23
N ILE A 405 7.71 20.25 1.52
CA ILE A 405 8.49 21.25 2.24
C ILE A 405 9.10 20.61 3.49
N GLY A 406 10.42 20.62 3.58
CA GLY A 406 11.19 20.22 4.75
C GLY A 406 11.88 21.41 5.41
N CYS A 407 12.28 21.26 6.67
CA CYS A 407 13.30 22.12 7.28
C CYS A 407 14.12 21.34 8.33
N GLU A 408 15.39 21.72 8.48
CA GLU A 408 16.32 21.12 9.45
C GLU A 408 16.76 22.15 10.49
N ILE A 409 16.44 21.91 11.76
CA ILE A 409 16.74 22.80 12.88
C ILE A 409 17.79 22.15 13.77
N ALA A 410 19.03 22.58 13.58
CA ALA A 410 20.15 22.23 14.44
C ALA A 410 19.98 22.89 15.82
N GLY A 411 20.11 22.09 16.88
CA GLY A 411 20.21 22.60 18.25
C GLY A 411 21.66 22.87 18.62
N ASP A 412 22.22 23.96 18.09
CA ASP A 412 23.58 24.40 18.43
C ASP A 412 23.56 25.04 19.84
N TRP A 413 24.13 24.32 20.82
CA TRP A 413 24.26 24.67 22.24
C TRP A 413 25.63 24.23 22.76
#